data_AF-A0AAE8M277-F1
#
_entry.id   AF-A0AAE8M277-F1
#
_cell.length_a   1.000
_cell.length_b   1.000
_cell.length_c   1.000
_cell.angle_alpha   90.00
_cell.angle_beta   90.00
_cell.angle_gamma   90.00
#
_symmetry.space_group_name_H-M   'P 1'
#
loop_
_entity.id
_entity.type
_entity.pdbx_description
1 polymer ?
#
loop_
_entity_poly.entity_id
_entity_poly.type
_entity_poly.pdbx_seq_one_letter_code
_entity_poly.pdbx_strand_id
1 'polypeptide(L)'
;MASYLRDQQDNESVSSVDSFDPAPTIVQKSITRQEAIDQAGDLIHKISNLDFDQEALKPRMAQWMSKPVLRVLPPGLKSSVRLWCWHHDAEWFCKLSKFLDEDLSEWNYTIEIPNRRKDMAWCGLGADILRFYVADLKPLRKGLPDPERRELVNKVRNGLALFADYHDEKLRTMESEMQTLLQQERDSINAERNAFLAASELQSQAMLD
;
A
#
# COMPACT_ATOMS: atom_id res chain seq x y z
N MET A 1 -50.63 -32.36 5.56
CA MET A 1 -49.35 -33.01 5.90
C MET A 1 -48.67 -33.36 4.58
N ALA A 2 -47.88 -32.43 4.02
CA ALA A 2 -46.42 -32.32 4.21
C ALA A 2 -45.71 -33.51 3.54
N SER A 3 -45.22 -33.31 2.29
CA SER A 3 -43.79 -33.14 1.92
C SER A 3 -43.03 -34.49 1.95
N TYR A 4 -42.28 -34.92 0.93
CA TYR A 4 -41.19 -34.19 0.28
C TYR A 4 -41.02 -34.60 -1.19
N LEU A 5 -41.05 -33.59 -2.06
CA LEU A 5 -40.44 -33.62 -3.39
C LEU A 5 -38.92 -33.70 -3.22
N ARG A 6 -38.27 -34.46 -4.10
CA ARG A 6 -36.82 -34.40 -4.30
C ARG A 6 -36.47 -32.99 -4.75
N ASP A 7 -35.82 -32.24 -3.86
CA ASP A 7 -35.04 -31.07 -4.25
C ASP A 7 -33.85 -31.55 -5.09
N GLN A 8 -34.04 -31.59 -6.41
CA GLN A 8 -32.94 -31.39 -7.34
C GLN A 8 -32.49 -29.95 -7.13
N GLN A 9 -31.52 -29.80 -6.24
CA GLN A 9 -30.86 -28.54 -5.99
C GLN A 9 -30.14 -28.16 -7.27
N ASP A 10 -30.76 -27.23 -8.00
CA ASP A 10 -30.19 -26.51 -9.13
C ASP A 10 -28.84 -25.95 -8.70
N ASN A 11 -27.79 -26.69 -9.05
CA ASN A 11 -26.43 -26.20 -8.99
C ASN A 11 -26.24 -25.33 -10.24
N GLU A 12 -26.95 -24.21 -10.28
CA GLU A 12 -26.59 -23.07 -11.13
C GLU A 12 -25.22 -22.59 -10.64
N SER A 13 -24.18 -23.25 -11.15
CA SER A 13 -22.88 -22.62 -11.34
C SER A 13 -23.13 -21.42 -12.24
N VAL A 14 -23.43 -20.28 -11.61
CA VAL A 14 -23.31 -18.96 -12.21
C VAL A 14 -21.83 -18.78 -12.51
N SER A 15 -21.45 -19.36 -13.64
CA SER A 15 -20.17 -19.15 -14.30
C SER A 15 -20.11 -17.66 -14.59
N SER A 16 -19.39 -16.91 -13.75
CA SER A 16 -19.14 -15.49 -13.88
C SER A 16 -18.18 -15.24 -15.05
N VAL A 17 -18.64 -15.58 -16.25
CA VAL A 17 -17.98 -15.29 -17.53
C VAL A 17 -18.23 -13.82 -17.90
N ASP A 18 -17.85 -12.88 -17.04
CA ASP A 18 -17.65 -11.48 -17.44
C ASP A 18 -16.71 -10.72 -16.49
N SER A 19 -15.68 -11.40 -15.99
CA SER A 19 -14.55 -10.71 -15.36
C SER A 19 -13.31 -10.99 -16.19
N PHE A 20 -12.96 -10.07 -17.08
CA PHE A 20 -11.62 -9.97 -17.67
C PHE A 20 -10.55 -9.60 -16.62
N ASP A 21 -10.92 -9.52 -15.34
CA ASP A 21 -9.97 -9.25 -14.26
C ASP A 21 -9.21 -10.56 -13.96
N PRO A 22 -7.87 -10.59 -14.08
CA PRO A 22 -7.11 -11.78 -13.74
C PRO A 22 -7.33 -12.13 -12.26
N ALA A 23 -7.36 -13.42 -11.94
CA ALA A 23 -7.50 -13.89 -10.58
C ALA A 23 -6.39 -13.31 -9.68
N PRO A 24 -6.70 -12.95 -8.41
CA PRO A 24 -5.69 -12.46 -7.48
C PRO A 24 -4.56 -13.48 -7.32
N THR A 25 -3.33 -13.00 -7.27
CA THR A 25 -2.16 -13.87 -7.09
C THR A 25 -1.97 -14.09 -5.60
N ILE A 26 -2.09 -15.35 -5.16
CA ILE A 26 -1.81 -15.72 -3.78
C ILE A 26 -0.31 -15.95 -3.67
N VAL A 27 0.37 -15.13 -2.86
CA VAL A 27 1.80 -15.27 -2.58
C VAL A 27 1.99 -15.68 -1.13
N GLN A 28 2.75 -16.74 -0.91
CA GLN A 28 3.21 -17.11 0.43
C GLN A 28 4.41 -16.24 0.80
N LYS A 29 4.34 -15.61 1.97
CA LYS A 29 5.45 -14.88 2.58
C LYS A 29 5.72 -15.43 3.97
N SER A 30 6.96 -15.29 4.41
CA SER A 30 7.37 -15.51 5.79
C SER A 30 7.88 -14.18 6.36
N ILE A 31 7.79 -14.03 7.68
CA ILE A 31 8.48 -12.97 8.42
C ILE A 31 9.11 -13.58 9.66
N THR A 32 10.36 -13.23 9.90
CA THR A 32 11.09 -13.62 11.11
C THR A 32 11.02 -12.52 12.16
N ARG A 33 11.26 -12.90 13.42
CA ARG A 33 11.34 -11.93 14.54
C ARG A 33 12.38 -10.83 14.29
N GLN A 34 13.53 -11.19 13.73
CA GLN A 34 14.59 -10.22 13.48
C GLN A 34 14.16 -9.19 12.43
N GLU A 35 13.57 -9.64 11.33
CA GLU A 35 13.05 -8.73 10.29
C GLU A 35 11.95 -7.81 10.83
N ALA A 36 11.07 -8.30 11.71
CA ALA A 36 10.03 -7.49 12.32
C ALA A 36 10.59 -6.39 13.25
N ILE A 37 11.69 -6.69 13.96
CA ILE A 37 12.41 -5.74 14.82
C ILE A 37 13.18 -4.73 13.95
N ASP A 38 13.86 -5.20 12.91
CA ASP A 38 14.61 -4.34 11.99
C ASP A 38 13.68 -3.37 11.24
N GLN A 39 12.48 -3.82 10.85
CA GLN A 39 11.44 -2.96 10.26
C GLN A 39 10.94 -1.88 11.21
N ALA A 40 10.97 -2.14 12.53
CA ALA A 40 10.57 -1.16 13.52
C ALA A 40 11.63 -0.05 13.67
N GLY A 41 12.92 -0.42 13.55
CA GLY A 41 14.04 0.48 13.68
C GLY A 41 14.01 1.26 15.02
N ASP A 42 14.00 2.58 14.92
CA ASP A 42 13.94 3.50 16.06
C ASP A 42 12.58 3.55 16.76
N LEU A 43 11.51 3.03 16.15
CA LEU A 43 10.16 3.06 16.74
C LEU A 43 10.12 2.34 18.09
N ILE A 44 10.83 1.22 18.24
CA ILE A 44 10.87 0.44 19.47
C ILE A 44 11.38 1.26 20.66
N HIS A 45 12.29 2.20 20.42
CA HIS A 45 12.87 3.06 21.47
C HIS A 45 12.02 4.30 21.76
N LYS A 46 11.13 4.67 20.84
CA LYS A 46 10.25 5.85 20.93
C LYS A 46 8.88 5.51 21.53
N ILE A 47 8.39 4.29 21.33
CA ILE A 47 7.15 3.83 21.96
C ILE A 47 7.33 3.79 23.47
N SER A 48 6.34 4.29 24.20
CA SER A 48 6.35 4.39 25.68
C SER A 48 7.39 5.33 26.26
N ASN A 49 8.15 6.07 25.44
CA ASN A 49 9.00 7.15 25.90
C ASN A 49 8.23 8.48 25.84
N LEU A 50 7.97 9.06 27.02
CA LEU A 50 7.20 10.30 27.19
C LEU A 50 7.91 11.54 26.62
N ASP A 51 9.20 11.46 26.35
CA ASP A 51 9.98 12.54 25.75
C ASP A 51 9.69 12.73 24.25
N PHE A 52 8.98 11.79 23.63
CA PHE A 52 8.60 11.84 22.22
C PHE A 52 7.11 12.09 22.04
N ASP A 53 6.78 12.87 21.01
CA ASP A 53 5.40 13.10 20.58
C ASP A 53 4.78 11.80 20.04
N GLN A 54 3.93 11.18 20.87
CA GLN A 54 3.26 9.92 20.54
C GLN A 54 2.22 10.08 19.43
N GLU A 55 1.68 11.29 19.22
CA GLU A 55 0.73 11.57 18.14
C GLU A 55 1.46 11.56 16.79
N ALA A 56 2.67 12.13 16.72
CA ALA A 56 3.50 12.09 15.52
C ALA A 56 3.96 10.67 15.13
N LEU A 57 3.94 9.71 16.06
CA LEU A 57 4.30 8.32 15.81
C LEU A 57 3.16 7.51 15.16
N LYS A 58 1.91 7.98 15.22
CA LYS A 58 0.74 7.24 14.71
C LYS A 58 0.88 6.76 13.27
N PRO A 59 1.33 7.58 12.29
CA PRO A 59 1.44 7.13 10.89
C PRO A 59 2.48 6.01 10.71
N ARG A 60 3.65 6.15 11.34
CA ARG A 60 4.70 5.12 11.29
C ARG A 60 4.27 3.84 12.01
N MET A 61 3.60 3.97 13.15
CA MET A 61 3.01 2.84 13.87
C MET A 61 1.96 2.13 13.03
N ALA A 62 1.04 2.84 12.38
CA ALA A 62 0.02 2.25 11.52
C ALA A 62 0.63 1.49 10.31
N GLN A 63 1.73 1.99 9.76
CA GLN A 63 2.45 1.32 8.67
C GLN A 63 3.18 0.05 9.14
N TRP A 64 3.80 0.09 10.33
CA TRP A 64 4.58 -1.03 10.87
C TRP A 64 3.72 -2.11 11.53
N MET A 65 2.66 -1.73 12.25
CA MET A 65 1.75 -2.61 12.99
C MET A 65 0.88 -3.43 12.03
N SER A 66 1.45 -4.51 11.52
CA SER A 66 0.73 -5.52 10.76
C SER A 66 0.59 -6.82 11.56
N LYS A 67 -0.46 -7.59 11.28
CA LYS A 67 -0.69 -8.88 11.97
C LYS A 67 0.53 -9.82 11.92
N PRO A 68 1.24 -9.97 10.78
CA PRO A 68 2.45 -10.79 10.72
C PRO A 68 3.57 -10.29 11.64
N VAL A 69 3.86 -8.97 11.61
CA VAL A 69 4.89 -8.34 12.46
C VAL A 69 4.58 -8.56 13.93
N LEU A 70 3.36 -8.25 14.35
CA LEU A 70 2.97 -8.31 15.77
C LEU A 70 2.92 -9.74 16.32
N ARG A 71 2.77 -10.77 15.47
CA ARG A 71 2.80 -12.17 15.92
C ARG A 71 4.21 -12.65 16.28
N VAL A 72 5.22 -12.21 15.54
CA VAL A 72 6.61 -12.65 15.74
C VAL A 72 7.41 -11.78 16.73
N LEU A 73 6.82 -10.67 17.20
CA LEU A 73 7.47 -9.82 18.20
C LEU A 73 7.76 -10.59 19.50
N PRO A 74 8.85 -10.26 20.21
CA PRO A 74 9.08 -10.76 21.56
C PRO A 74 7.96 -10.31 22.51
N PRO A 75 7.60 -11.11 23.54
CA PRO A 75 6.56 -10.77 24.51
C PRO A 75 6.74 -9.39 25.16
N GLY A 76 7.97 -9.01 25.50
CA GLY A 76 8.27 -7.70 26.09
C GLY A 76 7.90 -6.53 25.17
N LEU A 77 8.19 -6.65 23.87
CA LEU A 77 7.81 -5.62 22.89
C LEU A 77 6.30 -5.63 22.60
N LYS A 78 5.66 -6.81 22.59
CA LYS A 78 4.20 -6.89 22.48
C LYS A 78 3.49 -6.17 23.62
N SER A 79 4.01 -6.25 24.84
CA SER A 79 3.49 -5.52 25.98
C SER A 79 3.59 -4.00 25.80
N SER A 80 4.75 -3.50 25.36
CA SER A 80 4.94 -2.06 25.09
C SER A 80 4.03 -1.55 23.98
N VAL A 81 3.93 -2.30 22.86
CA VAL A 81 3.03 -1.96 21.75
C VAL A 81 1.57 -2.02 22.20
N ARG A 82 1.17 -3.02 23.00
CA ARG A 82 -0.18 -3.12 23.56
C ARG A 82 -0.52 -1.91 24.41
N LEU A 83 0.39 -1.47 25.27
CA LEU A 83 0.19 -0.28 26.11
C LEU A 83 0.00 0.95 25.23
N TRP A 84 0.82 1.10 24.19
CA TRP A 84 0.67 2.20 23.23
C TRP A 84 -0.69 2.14 22.49
N CYS A 85 -1.10 0.97 21.99
CA CYS A 85 -2.40 0.78 21.32
C CYS A 85 -3.57 1.08 22.26
N TRP A 86 -3.46 0.79 23.56
CA TRP A 86 -4.51 1.15 24.52
C TRP A 86 -4.82 2.66 24.52
N HIS A 87 -3.80 3.49 24.34
CA HIS A 87 -3.94 4.95 24.35
C HIS A 87 -4.27 5.55 22.97
N HIS A 88 -3.82 4.92 21.87
CA HIS A 88 -3.85 5.53 20.55
C HIS A 88 -4.60 4.73 19.47
N ASP A 89 -4.84 3.42 19.66
CA ASP A 89 -5.49 2.54 18.68
C ASP A 89 -6.24 1.35 19.33
N ALA A 90 -7.52 1.58 19.64
CA ALA A 90 -8.37 0.60 20.31
C ALA A 90 -8.65 -0.67 19.45
N GLU A 91 -8.59 -0.56 18.13
CA GLU A 91 -8.83 -1.70 17.23
C GLU A 91 -7.66 -2.68 17.29
N TRP A 92 -6.44 -2.16 17.21
CA TRP A 92 -5.24 -2.97 17.34
C TRP A 92 -5.07 -3.54 18.75
N PHE A 93 -5.47 -2.80 19.79
CA PHE A 93 -5.49 -3.34 21.16
C PHE A 93 -6.34 -4.61 21.26
N CYS A 94 -7.55 -4.61 20.69
CA CYS A 94 -8.45 -5.76 20.67
C CYS A 94 -7.92 -6.93 19.81
N LYS A 95 -7.15 -6.65 18.76
CA LYS A 95 -6.55 -7.68 17.89
C LYS A 95 -5.35 -8.33 18.56
N LEU A 96 -4.46 -7.53 19.16
CA LEU A 96 -3.24 -7.96 19.83
C LEU A 96 -3.50 -8.91 21.00
N SER A 97 -4.57 -8.69 21.75
CA SER A 97 -4.93 -9.54 22.91
C SER A 97 -5.11 -11.02 22.54
N LYS A 98 -5.45 -11.32 21.29
CA LYS A 98 -5.66 -12.70 20.80
C LYS A 98 -4.37 -13.50 20.63
N PHE A 99 -3.21 -12.85 20.59
CA PHE A 99 -1.92 -13.50 20.30
C PHE A 99 -0.76 -12.86 21.10
N LEU A 100 -1.09 -12.26 22.24
CA LEU A 100 -0.11 -11.62 23.12
C LEU A 100 0.87 -12.65 23.72
N ASP A 101 0.34 -13.81 24.09
CA ASP A 101 1.08 -14.89 24.74
C ASP A 101 1.80 -15.82 23.74
N GLU A 102 1.56 -15.64 22.44
CA GLU A 102 2.27 -16.39 21.41
C GLU A 102 3.71 -15.86 21.31
N ASP A 103 4.72 -16.71 21.41
CA ASP A 103 6.11 -16.32 21.16
C ASP A 103 6.66 -17.08 19.95
N LEU A 104 6.36 -16.55 18.76
CA LEU A 104 6.76 -17.15 17.50
C LEU A 104 8.04 -16.48 16.99
N SER A 105 8.98 -17.29 16.51
CA SER A 105 10.22 -16.77 15.90
C SER A 105 10.05 -16.50 14.40
N GLU A 106 9.09 -17.17 13.76
CA GLU A 106 8.76 -17.05 12.35
C GLU A 106 7.26 -17.26 12.13
N TRP A 107 6.68 -16.55 11.17
CA TRP A 107 5.28 -16.73 10.77
C TRP A 107 5.11 -16.74 9.25
N ASN A 108 4.46 -17.79 8.75
CA ASN A 108 4.09 -17.92 7.34
C ASN A 108 2.68 -17.41 7.12
N TYR A 109 2.49 -16.55 6.13
CA TYR A 109 1.21 -15.97 5.80
C TYR A 109 1.02 -15.82 4.29
N THR A 110 -0.22 -15.96 3.85
CA THR A 110 -0.61 -15.71 2.46
C THR A 110 -1.03 -14.27 2.32
N ILE A 111 -0.46 -13.57 1.34
CA ILE A 111 -0.94 -12.28 0.88
C ILE A 111 -1.64 -12.52 -0.45
N GLU A 112 -2.90 -12.10 -0.52
CA GLU A 112 -3.56 -11.92 -1.80
C GLU A 112 -3.04 -10.62 -2.40
N ILE A 113 -2.26 -10.73 -3.46
CA ILE A 113 -1.86 -9.58 -4.25
C ILE A 113 -3.01 -9.33 -5.23
N PRO A 114 -3.73 -8.20 -5.11
CA PRO A 114 -4.81 -7.90 -6.03
C PRO A 114 -4.24 -7.83 -7.44
N ASN A 115 -4.72 -8.70 -8.31
CA ASN A 115 -4.36 -8.69 -9.73
C ASN A 115 -5.35 -7.85 -10.55
N ARG A 116 -6.41 -7.35 -9.91
CA ARG A 116 -7.33 -6.41 -10.51
C ARG A 116 -6.69 -5.02 -10.48
N ARG A 117 -6.50 -4.42 -11.65
CA ARG A 117 -5.93 -3.07 -11.77
C ARG A 117 -6.67 -2.04 -10.90
N LYS A 118 -7.99 -2.13 -10.77
CA LYS A 118 -8.81 -1.26 -9.90
C LYS A 118 -8.45 -1.32 -8.39
N ASP A 119 -7.82 -2.41 -7.95
CA ASP A 119 -7.43 -2.66 -6.56
C ASP A 119 -5.95 -2.28 -6.32
N MET A 120 -5.24 -1.83 -7.37
CA MET A 120 -3.90 -1.26 -7.26
C MET A 120 -3.98 0.23 -6.91
N ALA A 121 -3.19 0.67 -5.93
CA ALA A 121 -3.17 2.06 -5.44
C ALA A 121 -2.92 3.13 -6.53
N TRP A 122 -2.37 2.73 -7.68
CA TRP A 122 -1.99 3.60 -8.79
C TRP A 122 -3.07 3.73 -9.89
N CYS A 123 -4.21 3.06 -9.77
CA CYS A 123 -5.25 3.05 -10.82
C CYS A 123 -6.40 4.05 -10.58
N GLY A 124 -6.19 5.07 -9.75
CA GLY A 124 -7.15 6.15 -9.55
C GLY A 124 -7.35 6.96 -10.83
N LEU A 125 -8.60 7.10 -11.26
CA LEU A 125 -9.09 7.88 -12.41
C LEU A 125 -8.79 7.30 -13.82
N GLY A 126 -7.57 6.85 -14.10
CA GLY A 126 -7.20 6.45 -15.46
C GLY A 126 -7.78 5.11 -15.91
N ALA A 127 -7.93 4.16 -15.00
CA ALA A 127 -8.46 2.83 -15.31
C ALA A 127 -9.95 2.84 -15.69
N ASP A 128 -10.74 3.75 -15.13
CA ASP A 128 -12.17 3.87 -15.43
C ASP A 128 -12.40 4.49 -16.81
N ILE A 129 -11.57 5.46 -17.22
CA ILE A 129 -11.59 6.05 -18.57
C ILE A 129 -11.33 4.97 -19.63
N LEU A 130 -10.32 4.12 -19.42
CA LEU A 130 -10.03 3.00 -20.31
C LEU A 130 -11.17 1.98 -20.38
N ARG A 131 -11.89 1.74 -19.28
CA ARG A 131 -13.08 0.87 -19.26
C ARG A 131 -14.21 1.41 -20.11
N PHE A 132 -14.45 2.72 -20.13
CA PHE A 132 -15.45 3.32 -21.03
C PHE A 132 -15.10 3.06 -22.51
N TYR A 133 -13.84 3.19 -22.90
CA TYR A 133 -13.41 2.90 -24.27
C TYR A 133 -13.54 1.42 -24.64
N VAL A 134 -13.23 0.50 -23.70
CA VAL A 134 -13.46 -0.94 -23.92
C VAL A 134 -14.95 -1.26 -24.05
N ALA A 135 -15.81 -0.60 -23.26
CA ALA A 135 -17.26 -0.74 -23.38
C ALA A 135 -17.78 -0.21 -24.73
N ASP A 136 -17.27 0.95 -25.18
CA ASP A 136 -17.58 1.53 -26.48
C ASP A 136 -17.20 0.59 -27.64
N LEU A 137 -16.18 -0.27 -27.50
CA LEU A 137 -15.79 -1.25 -28.51
C LEU A 137 -16.66 -2.53 -28.53
N LYS A 138 -17.46 -2.81 -27.49
CA LYS A 138 -18.31 -4.03 -27.43
C LYS A 138 -19.24 -4.21 -28.64
N PRO A 139 -19.89 -3.16 -29.19
CA PRO A 139 -20.74 -3.26 -30.38
C PRO A 139 -20.05 -3.82 -31.63
N LEU A 140 -18.72 -3.70 -31.75
CA LEU A 140 -17.97 -4.26 -32.89
C LEU A 140 -18.17 -5.77 -33.04
N ARG A 141 -18.38 -6.48 -31.93
CA ARG A 141 -18.62 -7.93 -31.91
C ARG A 141 -19.93 -8.34 -32.58
N LYS A 142 -20.88 -7.40 -32.72
CA LYS A 142 -22.20 -7.64 -33.33
C LYS A 142 -22.22 -7.44 -34.85
N GLY A 143 -21.08 -7.09 -35.46
CA GLY A 143 -20.99 -6.87 -36.90
C GLY A 143 -21.61 -5.55 -37.34
N LEU A 144 -21.04 -4.43 -36.89
CA LEU A 144 -21.47 -3.09 -37.29
C LEU A 144 -21.20 -2.80 -38.78
N PRO A 145 -22.07 -2.01 -39.44
CA PRO A 145 -21.80 -1.42 -40.74
C PRO A 145 -20.46 -0.67 -40.76
N ASP A 146 -19.71 -0.78 -41.86
CA ASP A 146 -18.40 -0.15 -42.02
C ASP A 146 -18.32 1.35 -41.65
N PRO A 147 -19.29 2.23 -41.99
CA PRO A 147 -19.22 3.64 -41.58
C PRO A 147 -19.27 3.81 -40.06
N GLU A 148 -20.21 3.15 -39.39
CA GLU A 148 -20.38 3.18 -37.92
C GLU A 148 -19.19 2.55 -37.21
N ARG A 149 -18.65 1.46 -37.78
CA ARG A 149 -17.44 0.79 -37.30
C ARG A 149 -16.25 1.75 -37.29
N ARG A 150 -16.03 2.47 -38.40
CA ARG A 150 -14.92 3.44 -38.53
C ARG A 150 -15.08 4.61 -37.58
N GLU A 151 -16.28 5.15 -37.45
CA GLU A 151 -16.57 6.25 -36.54
C GLU A 151 -16.26 5.86 -35.08
N LEU A 152 -16.74 4.69 -34.66
CA LEU A 152 -16.53 4.18 -33.32
C LEU A 152 -15.05 3.90 -33.01
N VAL A 153 -14.33 3.27 -33.95
CA VAL A 153 -12.88 3.03 -33.81
C VAL A 153 -12.12 4.35 -33.73
N ASN A 154 -12.48 5.35 -34.55
CA ASN A 154 -11.82 6.66 -34.52
C ASN A 154 -12.10 7.41 -33.22
N LYS A 155 -13.32 7.35 -32.69
CA LYS A 155 -13.67 7.94 -31.38
C LYS A 155 -12.83 7.35 -30.27
N VAL A 156 -12.75 6.02 -30.20
CA VAL A 156 -11.95 5.31 -29.19
C VAL A 156 -10.46 5.62 -29.36
N ARG A 157 -9.94 5.59 -30.58
CA ARG A 157 -8.53 5.91 -30.87
C ARG A 157 -8.16 7.33 -30.43
N ASN A 158 -8.98 8.32 -30.77
CA ASN A 158 -8.72 9.71 -30.41
C ASN A 158 -8.78 9.92 -28.89
N GLY A 159 -9.74 9.28 -28.22
CA GLY A 159 -9.85 9.29 -26.77
C GLY A 159 -8.65 8.66 -26.06
N LEU A 160 -8.16 7.53 -26.56
CA LEU A 160 -6.97 6.87 -26.03
C LEU A 160 -5.69 7.70 -26.24
N ALA A 161 -5.56 8.40 -27.37
CA ALA A 161 -4.43 9.29 -27.62
C ALA A 161 -4.40 10.45 -26.62
N LEU A 162 -5.54 11.15 -26.42
CA LEU A 162 -5.65 12.22 -25.44
C LEU A 162 -5.38 11.74 -24.01
N PHE A 163 -5.86 10.55 -23.68
CA PHE A 163 -5.61 9.94 -22.37
C PHE A 163 -4.11 9.64 -22.17
N ALA A 164 -3.43 9.10 -23.18
CA ALA A 164 -1.99 8.83 -23.12
C ALA A 164 -1.18 10.12 -22.94
N ASP A 165 -1.48 11.16 -23.73
CA ASP A 165 -0.80 12.46 -23.64
C ASP A 165 -0.94 13.07 -22.23
N TYR A 166 -2.16 13.05 -21.67
CA TYR A 166 -2.42 13.53 -20.32
C TYR A 166 -1.66 12.73 -19.26
N HIS A 167 -1.63 11.40 -19.39
CA HIS A 167 -0.97 10.53 -18.43
C HIS A 167 0.56 10.67 -18.47
N ASP A 168 1.14 10.84 -19.65
CA ASP A 168 2.56 11.10 -19.84
C ASP A 168 2.97 12.46 -19.24
N GLU A 169 2.16 13.51 -19.45
CA GLU A 169 2.39 14.83 -18.85
C GLU A 169 2.33 14.76 -17.31
N LYS A 170 1.33 14.05 -16.77
CA LYS A 170 1.20 13.85 -15.32
C LYS A 170 2.37 13.08 -14.72
N LEU A 171 2.82 12.00 -15.38
CA LEU A 171 3.97 11.23 -14.93
C LEU A 171 5.24 12.08 -14.90
N ARG A 172 5.52 12.84 -15.96
CA ARG A 172 6.67 13.75 -16.01
C ARG A 172 6.63 14.81 -14.90
N THR A 173 5.44 15.34 -14.62
CA THR A 173 5.26 16.32 -13.54
C THR A 173 5.58 15.71 -12.18
N MET A 174 5.06 14.52 -11.91
CA MET A 174 5.30 13.81 -10.65
C MET A 174 6.76 13.38 -10.49
N GLU A 175 7.41 12.93 -11.57
CA GLU A 175 8.84 12.62 -11.58
C GLU A 175 9.70 13.86 -11.29
N SER A 176 9.34 15.01 -11.87
CA SER A 176 10.01 16.29 -11.62
C SER A 176 9.85 16.76 -10.16
N GLU A 177 8.64 16.65 -9.61
CA GLU A 177 8.36 16.97 -8.21
C GLU A 177 9.16 16.06 -7.27
N MET A 178 9.20 14.75 -7.55
CA MET A 178 9.97 13.79 -6.77
C MET A 178 11.49 14.07 -6.83
N GLN A 179 12.02 14.40 -8.01
CA GLN A 179 13.43 14.81 -8.15
C GLN A 179 13.73 16.09 -7.38
N THR A 180 12.80 17.05 -7.38
CA THR A 180 12.95 18.31 -6.63
C THR A 180 12.98 18.05 -5.12
N LEU A 181 12.11 17.17 -4.61
CA LEU A 181 12.11 16.79 -3.19
C LEU A 181 13.41 16.08 -2.78
N LEU A 182 13.89 15.14 -3.60
CA LEU A 182 15.17 14.46 -3.35
C LEU A 182 16.35 15.44 -3.36
N GLN A 183 16.32 16.44 -4.24
CA GLN A 183 17.34 17.47 -4.29
C GLN A 183 17.29 18.37 -3.03
N GLN A 184 16.09 18.78 -2.61
CA GLN A 184 15.91 19.55 -1.37
C GLN A 184 16.40 18.78 -0.13
N GLU A 185 16.11 17.48 -0.04
CA GLU A 185 16.59 16.64 1.06
C GLU A 185 18.12 16.55 1.07
N ARG A 186 18.72 16.36 -0.11
CA ARG A 186 20.19 16.32 -0.26
C ARG A 186 20.84 17.65 0.12
N ASP A 187 20.24 18.76 -0.27
CA ASP A 187 20.74 20.10 0.07
C ASP A 187 20.59 20.39 1.57
N SER A 188 19.50 19.92 2.20
CA SER A 188 19.31 19.98 3.65
C SER A 188 20.40 19.21 4.40
N ILE A 189 20.67 17.97 4.00
CA ILE A 189 21.72 17.13 4.60
C ILE A 189 23.10 17.79 4.45
N ASN A 190 23.39 18.36 3.27
CA ASN A 190 24.65 19.06 3.05
C ASN A 190 24.77 20.33 3.90
N ALA A 191 23.69 21.08 4.07
CA ALA A 191 23.66 22.26 4.93
C ALA A 191 23.91 21.89 6.40
N GLU A 192 23.26 20.84 6.91
CA GLU A 192 23.49 20.33 8.27
C GLU A 192 24.93 19.86 8.47
N ARG A 193 25.48 19.11 7.50
CA ARG A 193 26.88 18.66 7.53
C ARG A 193 27.86 19.83 7.58
N ASN A 194 27.64 20.87 6.77
CA ASN A 194 28.50 22.04 6.74
C ASN A 194 28.40 22.85 8.05
N ALA A 195 27.20 23.00 8.61
CA ALA A 195 26.99 23.65 9.90
C ALA A 195 27.72 22.91 11.04
N PHE A 196 27.68 21.56 11.02
CA PHE A 196 28.39 20.74 11.99
C PHE A 196 29.91 20.91 11.88
N LEU A 197 30.46 20.90 10.66
CA LEU A 197 31.90 21.11 10.44
C LEU A 197 32.34 22.50 10.92
N ALA A 198 31.58 23.55 10.59
CA ALA A 198 31.88 24.92 11.04
C ALA A 198 31.82 25.05 12.57
N ALA A 199 30.84 24.42 13.22
CA ALA A 199 30.76 24.40 14.68
C ALA A 199 31.95 23.67 15.32
N SER A 200 32.39 22.55 14.72
CA SER A 200 33.55 21.79 15.18
C SER A 200 34.87 22.56 15.01
N GLU A 201 35.02 23.34 13.94
CA GLU A 201 36.18 24.21 13.73
C GLU A 201 36.24 25.35 14.77
N LEU A 202 35.11 26.00 15.04
CA LEU A 202 35.01 27.04 16.07
C LEU A 202 35.33 26.50 17.46
N GLN A 203 34.84 25.30 17.78
CA GLN A 203 35.14 24.64 19.06
C GLN A 203 36.63 24.27 19.18
N SER A 204 37.27 23.88 18.06
CA SER A 204 38.69 23.54 18.04
C SER A 204 39.57 24.78 18.20
N GLN A 205 39.17 25.93 17.64
CA GLN A 205 39.87 27.21 17.84
C GLN A 205 39.73 27.70 19.29
N ALA A 206 38.55 27.60 19.89
CA ALA A 206 38.32 28.01 21.28
C ALA A 206 39.06 27.17 22.34
N MET A 207 39.58 25.99 21.96
CA MET A 207 40.38 25.12 22.83
C MET A 207 41.90 25.39 22.72
N LEU A 208 42.32 26.21 21.76
CA LEU A 208 43.73 26.57 21.51
C LEU A 208 44.09 27.96 22.07
N ASP A 209 43.10 28.75 22.48
CA ASP A 209 43.24 30.01 23.24
C ASP A 209 43.12 29.76 24.75
#